data_AF-A0AA36F2J8-F1
#
_entry.id   AF-A0AA36F2J8-F1
#
_cell.length_a   1.000
_cell.length_b   1.000
_cell.length_c   1.000
_cell.angle_alpha   90.00
_cell.angle_beta   90.00
_cell.angle_gamma   90.00
#
_symmetry.space_group_name_H-M   'P 1'
#
loop_
_entity.id
_entity.type
_entity.pdbx_description
1 polymer ?
#
loop_
_entity_poly.entity_id
_entity_poly.type
_entity_poly.pdbx_seq_one_letter_code
_entity_poly.pdbx_strand_id
1 'polypeptide(L)'
;MLGVEDLVTLCTLGTGTTFGESVLTDKPRHATVVTSDFCELIRVEQKDFKILWERNKQLMEGVITPLSSLKTERYSWAALGLSQL
;
A
#
# COMPACT_ATOMS: atom_id res chain seq x y z
N MET A 1 -15.60 -6.81 19.26
CA MET A 1 -14.59 -5.81 18.82
C MET A 1 -13.26 -6.52 18.87
N LEU A 2 -12.55 -6.63 17.75
CA LEU A 2 -11.17 -7.13 17.77
C LEU A 2 -10.32 -6.08 18.50
N GLY A 3 -9.56 -6.51 19.51
CA GLY A 3 -8.64 -5.64 20.22
C GLY A 3 -7.48 -5.26 19.29
N VAL A 4 -6.89 -4.08 19.49
CA VAL A 4 -5.70 -3.65 18.73
C VAL A 4 -4.54 -4.65 18.89
N GLU A 5 -4.53 -5.43 19.98
CA GLU A 5 -3.54 -6.48 20.27
C GLU A 5 -3.58 -7.67 19.31
N ASP A 6 -4.66 -7.86 18.54
CA ASP A 6 -4.77 -8.91 17.52
C ASP A 6 -4.26 -8.45 16.13
N LEU A 7 -3.77 -7.21 16.00
CA LEU A 7 -3.30 -6.67 14.73
C LEU A 7 -1.83 -7.01 14.50
N VAL A 8 -1.55 -7.64 13.36
CA VAL A 8 -0.19 -7.88 12.88
C VAL A 8 0.15 -6.88 11.78
N THR A 9 1.30 -6.21 11.89
CA THR A 9 1.82 -5.33 10.84
C THR A 9 2.26 -6.14 9.63
N LEU A 10 1.58 -5.96 8.50
CA LEU A 10 1.93 -6.62 7.24
C LEU A 10 3.12 -5.96 6.53
N CYS A 11 3.13 -4.62 6.49
CA CYS A 11 4.18 -3.79 5.89
C CYS A 11 4.08 -2.33 6.38
N THR A 12 5.10 -1.53 6.09
CA THR A 12 5.12 -0.09 6.31
C THR A 12 5.17 0.62 4.96
N LEU A 13 4.35 1.67 4.79
CA LEU A 13 4.27 2.45 3.56
C LEU A 13 5.06 3.75 3.73
N GLY A 14 5.92 4.08 2.77
CA GLY A 14 6.72 5.31 2.77
C GLY A 14 6.18 6.38 1.81
N THR A 15 6.81 7.56 1.82
CA THR A 15 6.51 8.66 0.90
C THR A 15 6.54 8.19 -0.56
N GLY A 16 5.57 8.65 -1.35
CA GLY A 16 5.41 8.25 -2.76
C GLY A 16 4.63 6.94 -2.97
N THR A 17 4.31 6.20 -1.90
CA THR A 17 3.50 4.99 -1.99
C THR A 17 2.01 5.32 -2.10
N THR A 18 1.30 4.61 -2.97
CA THR A 18 -0.17 4.67 -3.09
C THR A 18 -0.81 3.43 -2.49
N PHE A 19 -2.01 3.55 -1.92
CA PHE A 19 -2.81 2.42 -1.42
C PHE A 19 -4.32 2.72 -1.52
N GLY A 20 -5.16 1.69 -1.36
CA GLY A 20 -6.63 1.87 -1.27
C GLY A 20 -7.36 1.66 -2.60
N GLU A 21 -6.74 0.94 -3.53
CA GLU A 21 -7.25 0.58 -4.85
C GLU A 21 -8.56 -0.23 -4.82
N SER A 22 -8.88 -0.83 -3.67
CA SER A 22 -10.11 -1.64 -3.50
C SER A 22 -11.39 -0.86 -3.83
N VAL A 23 -11.35 0.48 -3.73
CA VAL A 23 -12.46 1.39 -4.09
C VAL A 23 -12.87 1.30 -5.56
N LEU A 24 -12.01 0.82 -6.46
CA LEU A 24 -12.35 0.58 -7.87
C LEU A 24 -13.29 -0.62 -8.04
N THR A 25 -13.21 -1.58 -7.12
CA THR A 25 -13.94 -2.86 -7.21
C THR A 25 -15.12 -2.95 -6.25
N ASP A 26 -15.35 -1.92 -5.42
CA ASP A 26 -16.32 -1.91 -4.32
C ASP A 26 -16.16 -3.09 -3.34
N LYS A 27 -14.99 -3.73 -3.33
CA LYS A 27 -14.65 -4.80 -2.38
C LYS A 27 -14.23 -4.23 -1.02
N PRO A 28 -14.49 -4.94 0.08
CA PRO A 28 -13.96 -4.58 1.40
C PRO A 28 -12.43 -4.43 1.38
N ARG A 29 -11.91 -3.58 2.26
CA ARG A 29 -10.44 -3.44 2.44
C ARG A 29 -9.87 -4.72 3.03
N HIS A 30 -8.75 -5.18 2.49
CA HIS A 30 -8.07 -6.40 2.97
C HIS A 30 -7.24 -6.17 4.24
N ALA A 31 -6.86 -4.91 4.51
CA ALA A 31 -6.05 -4.54 5.66
C ALA A 31 -6.46 -3.16 6.20
N THR A 32 -6.09 -2.88 7.44
CA THR A 32 -6.22 -1.57 8.08
C THR A 32 -4.90 -0.82 7.96
N VAL A 33 -4.96 0.45 7.56
CA VAL A 33 -3.79 1.35 7.54
C VAL A 33 -3.84 2.23 8.77
N VAL A 34 -2.74 2.26 9.52
CA VAL A 34 -2.57 3.10 10.71
C VAL A 34 -1.31 3.92 10.50
N THR A 35 -1.38 5.22 10.80
CA THR A 35 -0.21 6.12 10.74
C THR A 35 0.73 5.79 11.89
N SER A 36 2.00 5.47 11.58
CA SER A 36 3.04 5.25 12.60
C SER A 36 3.58 6.57 13.18
N ASP A 37 3.59 7.63 12.37
CA ASP A 37 4.08 8.96 12.69
C ASP A 37 3.21 10.03 12.02
N PHE A 38 3.47 11.32 12.32
CA PHE A 38 2.86 12.43 11.61
C PHE A 38 3.20 12.36 10.11
N CYS A 39 2.17 12.30 9.26
CA CYS A 39 2.33 12.24 7.82
C CYS A 39 1.27 13.08 7.10
N GLU A 40 1.61 13.51 5.90
CA GLU A 40 0.67 14.17 5.00
C GLU A 40 0.17 13.17 3.96
N LEU A 41 -1.13 13.21 3.66
CA LEU A 41 -1.77 12.30 2.72
C LEU A 41 -2.54 13.08 1.66
N ILE A 42 -2.41 12.66 0.40
CA ILE A 42 -3.27 13.12 -0.68
C ILE A 42 -4.38 12.10 -0.85
N ARG A 43 -5.63 12.54 -0.71
CA ARG A 43 -6.82 11.70 -0.87
C ARG A 43 -7.60 12.13 -2.10
N VAL A 44 -7.99 11.15 -2.91
CA VAL A 44 -8.98 11.31 -3.98
C VAL A 44 -10.28 10.62 -3.52
N GLU A 45 -11.43 11.25 -3.70
CA GLU A 45 -12.71 10.61 -3.40
C GLU A 45 -12.98 9.45 -4.36
N GLN A 46 -13.71 8.42 -3.90
CA GLN A 46 -13.98 7.24 -4.70
C GLN A 46 -14.64 7.57 -6.05
N LYS A 47 -15.62 8.50 -6.06
CA LYS A 47 -16.33 8.89 -7.28
C LYS A 47 -15.36 9.49 -8.31
N ASP A 48 -14.45 10.34 -7.87
CA ASP A 48 -13.49 11.02 -8.72
C ASP A 48 -12.40 10.04 -9.17
N PHE A 49 -11.99 9.13 -8.30
CA PHE A 49 -11.03 8.09 -8.63
C PHE A 49 -11.55 7.12 -9.69
N LYS A 50 -12.84 6.73 -9.62
CA LYS A 50 -13.49 5.92 -10.66
C LYS A 50 -13.49 6.65 -12.01
N ILE A 51 -13.83 7.94 -12.03
CA ILE A 51 -13.79 8.77 -13.25
C ILE A 51 -12.36 8.86 -13.82
N LEU A 52 -11.36 9.08 -12.97
CA LEU A 52 -9.95 9.15 -13.38
C LEU A 52 -9.49 7.82 -13.98
N TRP A 53 -9.82 6.70 -13.33
CA TRP A 53 -9.48 5.35 -13.77
C TRP A 53 -10.10 5.01 -15.12
N GLU A 54 -11.40 5.28 -15.31
CA GLU A 54 -12.10 5.00 -16.57
C GLU A 54 -11.52 5.80 -17.74
N ARG A 55 -11.12 7.06 -17.52
CA ARG A 55 -10.57 7.93 -18.56
C ARG A 55 -9.10 7.67 -18.89
N ASN A 56 -8.31 7.20 -17.92
CA ASN A 56 -6.85 7.16 -18.02
C ASN A 56 -6.24 5.81 -17.62
N LYS A 57 -7.00 4.72 -17.76
CA LYS A 57 -6.63 3.39 -17.29
C LYS A 57 -5.19 2.99 -17.64
N GLN A 58 -4.79 3.18 -18.89
CA GLN A 58 -3.45 2.87 -19.40
C GLN A 58 -2.30 3.62 -18.70
N LEU A 59 -2.57 4.83 -18.18
CA LEU A 59 -1.57 5.62 -17.45
C LEU A 59 -1.54 5.23 -15.97
N MET A 60 -2.69 4.82 -15.42
CA MET A 60 -2.85 4.52 -14.01
C MET A 60 -2.46 3.08 -13.64
N GLU A 61 -2.51 2.13 -14.57
CA GLU A 61 -2.10 0.73 -14.33
C GLU A 61 -0.65 0.60 -13.83
N GLY A 62 0.25 1.51 -14.23
CA GLY A 62 1.62 1.55 -13.72
C GLY A 62 1.82 2.28 -12.38
N VAL A 63 0.81 3.03 -11.93
CA VAL A 63 0.84 3.82 -10.69
C VAL A 63 0.18 3.08 -9.55
N ILE A 64 -0.96 2.44 -9.81
CA ILE A 64 -1.64 1.59 -8.85
C ILE A 64 -0.87 0.27 -8.77
N THR A 65 0.12 0.21 -7.88
CA THR A 65 0.72 -1.06 -7.48
C THR A 65 -0.21 -1.71 -6.47
N PRO A 66 -0.85 -2.85 -6.79
CA PRO A 66 -1.66 -3.56 -5.80
C PRO A 66 -0.82 -3.87 -4.56
N LEU A 67 -1.41 -3.78 -3.37
CA LEU A 67 -0.68 -4.13 -2.14
C LEU A 67 -0.16 -5.58 -2.19
N SER A 68 -0.84 -6.45 -2.95
CA SER A 68 -0.41 -7.83 -3.24
C SER A 68 0.85 -7.93 -4.10
N SER A 69 1.21 -6.86 -4.81
CA SER A 69 2.42 -6.77 -5.63
C SER A 69 3.62 -6.21 -4.87
N LEU A 70 3.42 -5.65 -3.67
CA LEU A 70 4.52 -5.33 -2.75
C LEU A 70 5.14 -6.65 -2.30
N LYS A 71 6.26 -7.02 -2.93
CA LYS A 71 7.12 -8.07 -2.39
C LYS A 71 7.59 -7.57 -1.03
N THR A 72 7.36 -8.36 0.02
CA THR A 72 8.07 -8.19 1.27
C THR A 72 9.56 -8.26 0.96
N GLU A 73 10.24 -7.12 0.87
CA GLU A 73 11.68 -7.09 1.04
C GLU A 73 11.93 -7.43 2.51
N ARG A 74 11.92 -8.73 2.82
CA ARG A 74 12.71 -9.22 3.94
C ARG A 74 14.10 -8.72 3.63
N TYR A 75 14.60 -7.80 4.45
CA TYR A 75 15.98 -7.36 4.45
C TYR A 75 16.88 -8.49 3.96
N SER A 76 17.35 -8.37 2.72
CA SER A 76 18.33 -9.28 2.17
C SER A 76 19.67 -8.95 2.81
N TRP A 77 19.82 -9.31 4.09
CA TRP A 77 21.13 -9.40 4.74
C TRP A 77 22.03 -10.45 4.05
N ALA A 78 21.48 -11.22 3.09
CA ALA A 78 22.23 -12.12 2.24
C ALA A 78 22.95 -11.42 1.05
N ALA A 79 22.66 -10.16 0.72
CA ALA A 79 23.25 -9.49 -0.45
C ALA A 79 24.45 -8.57 -0.14
N LEU A 80 24.79 -8.32 1.14
CA LEU A 80 25.93 -7.48 1.50
C LEU A 80 27.16 -8.24 2.01
N GLY A 81 27.25 -9.55 1.75
CA GLY A 81 28.55 -10.22 1.75
C GLY A 81 29.42 -10.02 3.00
N LEU A 82 28.84 -9.83 4.18
CA LEU A 82 29.58 -9.90 5.45
C LEU A 82 29.49 -11.33 5.98
N SER A 83 29.99 -12.26 5.15
CA SER A 83 30.55 -13.50 5.66
C SER A 83 31.96 -13.14 6.14
N GLN A 84 32.13 -13.06 7.46
CA GLN A 84 33.39 -12.86 8.17
C GLN A 84 33.97 -11.44 8.17
N LEU A 85 33.54 -10.64 9.15
CA LEU A 85 34.40 -9.87 10.06
C LEU A 85 33.66 -9.63 11.39
#